data_AF-A0A4Q3UY48-F1
#
_entry.id   AF-A0A4Q3UY48-F1
#
_cell.length_a   1.000
_cell.length_b   1.000
_cell.length_c   1.000
_cell.angle_alpha   90.00
_cell.angle_beta   90.00
_cell.angle_gamma   90.00
#
_symmetry.space_group_name_H-M   'P 1'
#
loop_
_entity.id
_entity.type
_entity.pdbx_description
1 polymer ?
#
loop_
_entity_poly.entity_id
_entity_poly.type
_entity_poly.pdbx_seq_one_letter_code
_entity_poly.pdbx_strand_id
1 'polypeptide(L)' 'LTTVTGSGAVVTMVYDKANRLAVHRQGAVRTTYTYDGDGLKRSERLGPVVTTLVWDGDDYLEERS' A
#
# COMPACT_ATOMS: atom_id res chain seq x y z
N LEU A 1 12.25 -37.58 2.73
CA LEU A 1 11.47 -36.53 2.05
C LEU A 1 11.18 -35.46 3.10
N THR A 2 11.97 -34.39 3.13
CA THR A 2 11.78 -33.30 4.11
C THR A 2 10.89 -32.25 3.44
N THR A 3 9.60 -32.26 3.77
CA THR A 3 8.70 -31.17 3.38
C THR A 3 9.10 -29.92 4.15
N VAL A 4 9.83 -29.02 3.49
CA VAL A 4 9.93 -27.64 3.92
C VAL A 4 8.67 -26.94 3.41
N THR A 5 7.64 -26.91 4.24
CA THR A 5 6.48 -26.05 3.99
C THR A 5 6.93 -24.62 4.29
N GLY A 6 7.52 -23.96 3.29
CA GLY A 6 7.72 -22.52 3.36
C GLY A 6 6.33 -21.87 3.42
N SER A 7 5.89 -21.44 4.60
CA SER A 7 4.64 -20.67 4.76
C SER A 7 4.76 -19.24 4.19
N GLY A 8 5.78 -18.96 3.38
CA GLY A 8 6.07 -17.65 2.83
C GLY A 8 4.99 -17.26 1.83
N ALA A 9 4.01 -16.48 2.28
CA ALA A 9 3.04 -15.86 1.39
C ALA A 9 3.80 -15.08 0.30
N VAL A 10 3.45 -15.32 -0.97
CA VAL A 10 4.00 -14.55 -2.08
C VAL A 10 3.64 -13.08 -1.89
N VAL A 11 4.66 -12.23 -1.93
CA VAL A 11 4.53 -10.77 -1.91
C VAL A 11 4.65 -10.26 -3.33
N THR A 12 3.70 -9.43 -3.77
CA THR A 12 3.73 -8.74 -5.06
C THR A 12 3.65 -7.24 -4.82
N MET A 13 4.57 -6.49 -5.41
CA MET A 13 4.63 -5.03 -5.35
C MET A 13 4.52 -4.49 -6.78
N VAL A 14 3.52 -3.65 -7.02
CA VAL A 14 3.34 -2.98 -8.33
C VAL A 14 3.59 -1.50 -8.13
N TYR A 15 4.42 -0.92 -9.00
CA TYR A 15 4.79 0.49 -8.96
C TYR A 15 4.10 1.27 -10.07
N ASP A 16 3.80 2.54 -9.81
CA ASP A 16 3.33 3.47 -10.83
C ASP A 16 4.48 3.97 -11.72
N LYS A 17 4.16 4.81 -12.71
CA LYS A 17 5.16 5.39 -13.63
C LYS A 17 6.18 6.32 -12.95
N ALA A 18 5.88 6.78 -11.74
CA ALA A 18 6.77 7.59 -10.92
C ALA A 18 7.59 6.73 -9.95
N ASN A 19 7.59 5.40 -10.11
CA ASN A 19 8.27 4.43 -9.25
C ASN A 19 7.78 4.44 -7.79
N ARG A 20 6.52 4.78 -7.54
CA ARG A 20 5.88 4.72 -6.21
C ARG A 20 5.02 3.46 -6.09
N LEU A 21 4.95 2.87 -4.91
CA LEU A 21 4.21 1.63 -4.67
C LEU A 21 2.70 1.86 -4.83
N ALA A 22 2.10 1.36 -5.91
CA ALA A 22 0.67 1.48 -6.19
C ALA A 22 -0.14 0.31 -5.59
N VAL A 23 0.44 -0.89 -5.55
CA VAL A 23 -0.23 -2.09 -5.00
C VAL A 23 0.75 -2.92 -4.20
N HIS A 24 0.35 -3.30 -2.99
CA HIS A 24 0.95 -4.36 -2.19
C HIS A 24 -0.03 -5.53 -2.14
N ARG A 25 0.41 -6.74 -2.49
CA ARG A 25 -0.36 -7.97 -2.27
C ARG A 25 0.45 -9.00 -1.53
N GLN A 26 -0.09 -9.54 -0.44
CA GLN A 26 0.49 -10.65 0.33
C GLN A 26 -0.55 -11.77 0.42
N GLY A 27 -0.34 -12.86 -0.33
CA GLY A 27 -1.34 -13.92 -0.46
C GLY A 27 -2.67 -13.37 -1.02
N ALA A 28 -3.77 -13.50 -0.27
CA ALA A 28 -5.08 -12.96 -0.66
C ALA A 28 -5.27 -11.48 -0.29
N VAL A 29 -4.45 -10.94 0.61
CA VAL A 29 -4.56 -9.57 1.11
C VAL A 29 -4.00 -8.60 0.07
N ARG A 30 -4.80 -7.59 -0.32
CA ARG A 30 -4.41 -6.57 -1.29
C ARG A 30 -4.67 -5.18 -0.72
N THR A 31 -3.62 -4.36 -0.72
CA THR A 31 -3.67 -2.94 -0.41
C THR A 31 -3.33 -2.13 -1.65
N THR A 32 -4.13 -1.12 -1.96
CA THR A 32 -3.84 -0.15 -3.04
C THR A 32 -3.55 1.22 -2.46
N TYR A 33 -2.61 1.94 -3.07
CA TYR A 33 -2.20 3.26 -2.63
C TYR A 33 -2.45 4.27 -3.74
N THR A 34 -2.90 5.46 -3.36
CA THR A 34 -3.01 6.61 -4.26
C THR A 34 -2.12 7.74 -3.79
N TYR A 35 -1.71 8.57 -4.74
CA TYR A 35 -0.79 9.67 -4.51
C TYR A 35 -1.21 10.86 -5.37
N ASP A 36 -0.96 12.06 -4.88
CA ASP A 36 -1.12 13.28 -5.66
C ASP A 36 0.14 13.58 -6.50
N GLY A 37 0.07 14.66 -7.28
CA GLY A 37 1.17 15.13 -8.14
C GLY A 37 2.39 15.65 -7.38
N ASP A 38 2.23 15.97 -6.09
CA ASP A 38 3.33 16.36 -5.18
C ASP A 38 4.14 15.17 -4.68
N GLY A 39 3.74 13.94 -4.99
CA GLY A 39 4.46 12.75 -4.52
C GLY A 39 3.89 12.14 -3.25
N LEU A 40 3.03 12.87 -2.52
CA LEU A 40 2.51 12.47 -1.22
C LEU A 40 1.36 11.48 -1.37
N LYS A 41 1.33 10.50 -0.45
CA LYS A 41 0.30 9.46 -0.43
C LYS A 41 -1.02 10.06 0.09
N ARG A 42 -2.13 9.80 -0.60
CA ARG A 42 -3.47 10.30 -0.24
C ARG A 42 -4.36 9.25 0.37
N SER A 43 -4.27 8.01 -0.09
CA SER A 43 -5.07 6.94 0.51
C SER A 43 -4.39 5.59 0.46
N GLU A 44 -4.74 4.78 1.45
CA GLU A 44 -4.52 3.34 1.49
C GLU A 44 -5.87 2.65 1.51
N ARG A 45 -6.06 1.65 0.66
CA ARG A 45 -7.31 0.88 0.64
C ARG A 45 -7.01 -0.60 0.83
N LEU A 46 -7.51 -1.13 1.95
CA LEU A 46 -7.47 -2.54 2.30
C LEU A 46 -8.89 -3.12 2.19
N GLY A 47 -9.21 -3.73 1.04
CA GLY A 47 -10.56 -4.21 0.76
C GLY A 47 -11.59 -3.07 0.75
N PRO A 48 -12.64 -3.09 1.61
CA PRO A 48 -13.61 -2.01 1.74
C PRO A 48 -13.13 -0.86 2.62
N VAL A 49 -12.09 -1.06 3.44
CA VAL A 49 -11.57 -0.04 4.35
C VAL A 49 -10.65 0.89 3.58
N VAL A 50 -10.86 2.19 3.74
CA VAL A 50 -10.05 3.25 3.14
C VAL A 50 -9.53 4.14 4.25
N THR A 51 -8.21 4.26 4.35
CA THR A 51 -7.55 5.24 5.18
C THR A 51 -7.06 6.38 4.31
N THR A 52 -7.40 7.62 4.67
CA THR A 52 -7.00 8.85 3.98
C THR A 52 -5.93 9.54 4.81
N LEU A 53 -4.83 9.94 4.18
CA LEU A 53 -3.72 10.66 4.83
C LEU A 53 -3.89 12.16 4.55
N VAL A 54 -3.82 12.97 5.61
CA VAL A 54 -3.91 14.43 5.56
C VAL A 54 -2.54 15.02 5.86
N TRP A 55 -2.18 16.06 5.12
CA TRP A 55 -0.87 16.71 5.18
C TRP A 55 -1.04 18.22 5.31
N ASP A 56 -0.12 18.86 6.04
CA ASP A 56 0.08 20.31 6.07
C ASP A 56 1.40 20.64 5.34
N GLY A 57 1.28 20.93 4.04
CA GLY A 57 2.44 20.92 3.14
C GLY A 57 3.03 19.52 3.03
N ASP A 58 4.31 19.37 3.39
CA ASP A 58 5.00 18.09 3.47
C ASP A 58 4.94 17.45 4.87
N ASP A 59 4.34 18.13 5.85
CA ASP A 59 4.17 17.59 7.20
C ASP A 59 2.95 16.68 7.28
N TYR A 60 3.13 15.49 7.83
CA TYR A 60 2.03 14.56 8.04
C TYR A 60 1.18 15.06 9.22
N LEU A 61 -0.12 15.25 8.99
CA LEU A 61 -1.03 15.77 10.01
C LEU A 61 -1.81 14.64 10.70
N GLU A 62 -2.54 13.82 9.93
CA GLU A 62 -3.38 12.76 10.47
C GLU A 62 -3.79 11.71 9.43
N GLU A 63 -4.29 10.57 9.93
CA GLU A 63 -4.99 9.54 9.17
C GLU A 63 -6.47 9.50 9.55
N ARG A 64 -7.34 9.36 8.55
CA ARG A 64 -8.79 9.25 8.71
C ARG A 64 -9.29 7.97 8.07
N SER A 65 -10.05 7.15 8.81
CA SER A 65 -10.58 5.86 8.36
C SER A 65 -12.11 5.83 8.39
#